data_AF-A0A1Q2KWH0-F1
#
_entry.id   AF-A0A1Q2KWH0-F1
#
_cell.length_a   1.000
_cell.length_b   1.000
_cell.length_c   1.000
_cell.angle_alpha   90.00
_cell.angle_beta   90.00
_cell.angle_gamma   90.00
#
_symmetry.space_group_name_H-M   'P 1'
#
loop_
_entity.id
_entity.type
_entity.pdbx_description
1 polymer ?
#
loop_
_entity_poly.entity_id
_entity_poly.type
_entity_poly.pdbx_seq_one_letter_code
_entity_poly.pdbx_strand_id
1 'polypeptide(L)' 'MTRREYNVFEQPPESPFEFKREQIIEDLVENNIFKVGGRQLYELSLYELLKTHTEDQTAE' A
#
# COMPACT_ATOMS: atom_id res chain seq x y z
N MET A 1 14.98 -32.37 -2.70
CA MET A 1 14.24 -31.39 -1.88
C MET A 1 14.71 -30.01 -2.29
N THR A 2 14.13 -29.43 -3.34
CA THR A 2 14.59 -28.16 -3.90
C THR A 2 13.90 -27.01 -3.18
N ARG A 3 14.65 -26.29 -2.33
CA ARG A 3 14.24 -25.05 -1.69
C ARG A 3 13.89 -24.07 -2.81
N ARG A 4 12.59 -23.79 -3.00
CA ARG A 4 12.16 -22.71 -3.90
C ARG A 4 12.57 -21.41 -3.23
N GLU A 5 13.65 -20.83 -3.72
CA GLU A 5 14.02 -19.46 -3.40
C GLU A 5 12.89 -18.59 -3.95
N TYR A 6 12.08 -18.02 -3.06
CA TYR A 6 11.15 -16.97 -3.43
C TYR A 6 12.01 -15.77 -3.78
N ASN A 7 12.29 -15.63 -5.08
CA ASN A 7 12.80 -14.39 -5.61
C ASN A 7 11.69 -13.36 -5.38
N VAL A 8 11.83 -12.57 -4.32
CA VAL A 8 11.00 -11.39 -4.11
C VAL A 8 11.42 -10.44 -5.21
N PHE A 9 10.72 -10.52 -6.35
CA PHE A 9 10.91 -9.58 -7.44
C PHE A 9 10.45 -8.22 -6.93
N GLU A 10 11.37 -7.45 -6.35
CA GLU A 10 11.25 -6.00 -6.32
C GLU A 10 11.34 -5.55 -7.79
N GLN A 11 10.22 -5.66 -8.50
CA GLN A 11 10.07 -5.02 -9.79
C GLN A 11 10.18 -3.51 -9.52
N PRO A 12 11.09 -2.80 -10.19
CA PRO A 12 11.06 -1.34 -10.09
C PRO A 12 9.67 -0.87 -10.52
N PRO A 13 9.07 0.10 -9.82
CA PRO A 13 7.71 0.52 -10.11
C PRO A 13 7.61 0.92 -11.59
N GLU A 14 6.82 0.19 -12.37
CA GLU A 14 6.66 0.41 -13.81
C GLU A 14 6.09 1.80 -14.15
N SER A 15 5.60 2.52 -13.13
CA SER A 15 4.95 3.81 -13.27
C SER A 15 5.11 4.66 -12.00
N PRO A 16 5.25 5.98 -12.10
CA PRO A 16 5.22 6.88 -10.94
C PRO A 16 3.92 6.76 -10.12
N PHE A 17 2.85 6.22 -10.72
CA PHE A 17 1.60 5.91 -10.02
C PHE A 17 1.71 4.68 -9.11
N GLU A 18 2.46 3.65 -9.51
CA GLU A 18 2.71 2.47 -8.66
C GLU A 18 3.58 2.86 -7.47
N PHE A 19 4.60 3.68 -7.69
CA PHE A 19 5.42 4.23 -6.61
C PHE A 19 4.58 5.03 -5.60
N LYS A 20 3.70 5.92 -6.09
CA LYS A 20 2.79 6.69 -5.22
C LYS A 20 1.89 5.76 -4.41
N ARG A 21 1.41 4.67 -5.00
CA ARG A 21 0.55 3.69 -4.34
C ARG A 21 1.30 3.00 -3.21
N GLU A 22 2.51 2.52 -3.46
CA GLU A 22 3.35 1.87 -2.45
C GLU A 22 3.65 2.81 -1.28
N GLN A 23 4.03 4.07 -1.57
CA GLN A 23 4.26 5.06 -0.52
C GLN A 23 3.05 5.28 0.38
N ILE A 24 1.84 5.38 -0.20
CA ILE A 24 0.62 5.55 0.60
C ILE A 24 0.35 4.32 1.46
N ILE A 25 0.59 3.12 0.92
CA ILE A 25 0.41 1.88 1.68
C ILE A 25 1.40 1.80 2.84
N GLU A 26 2.66 2.15 2.61
CA GLU A 26 3.69 2.22 3.66
C GLU A 26 3.30 3.20 4.77
N ASP A 27 2.90 4.42 4.42
CA ASP A 27 2.43 5.43 5.38
C ASP A 27 1.25 4.89 6.22
N LEU A 28 0.27 4.24 5.59
CA LEU A 28 -0.88 3.67 6.32
C LEU A 28 -0.45 2.51 7.23
N VAL A 29 0.48 1.66 6.79
CA VAL A 29 1.03 0.56 7.60
C VAL A 29 1.80 1.08 8.80
N GLU A 30 2.61 2.14 8.64
CA GLU A 30 3.32 2.79 9.75
C GLU A 30 2.35 3.36 10.80
N ASN A 31 1.18 3.84 10.36
CA ASN A 31 0.08 4.26 11.22
C ASN A 31 -0.75 3.09 11.79
N ASN A 32 -0.29 1.84 11.67
CA ASN A 32 -0.99 0.62 12.10
C ASN A 32 -2.35 0.37 11.40
N ILE A 33 -2.57 0.97 10.23
CA ILE A 33 -3.76 0.76 9.41
C ILE A 33 -3.45 -0.30 8.36
N PHE A 34 -3.95 -1.52 8.57
CA PHE A 34 -3.76 -2.62 7.60
C PHE A 34 -5.01 -2.88 6.73
N LYS A 35 -6.15 -2.32 7.14
CA LYS A 35 -7.46 -2.55 6.52
C LYS A 35 -8.30 -1.29 6.57
N VAL A 36 -9.02 -1.02 5.48
CA VAL A 36 -10.00 0.05 5.38
C VAL A 36 -11.34 -0.55 4.97
N GLY A 37 -12.39 -0.30 5.75
CA GLY A 37 -13.73 -0.83 5.46
C GLY A 37 -13.78 -2.37 5.35
N GLY A 38 -12.93 -3.07 6.09
CA GLY A 38 -12.86 -4.55 6.09
C GLY A 38 -12.02 -5.17 4.97
N ARG A 39 -11.51 -4.38 4.02
CA ARG A 39 -10.61 -4.83 2.94
C ARG A 39 -9.16 -4.50 3.26
N GLN A 40 -8.22 -5.33 2.79
CA GLN A 40 -6.78 -5.07 2.98
C GLN A 40 -6.32 -3.92 2.08
N LEU A 41 -5.29 -3.17 2.49
CA LEU A 41 -4.75 -2.05 1.71
C LEU A 41 -4.37 -2.44 0.27
N TYR A 42 -3.75 -3.61 0.09
CA TYR A 42 -3.36 -4.11 -1.23
C TYR A 42 -4.54 -4.45 -2.15
N GLU A 43 -5.74 -4.60 -1.59
CA GLU A 43 -6.99 -4.83 -2.33
C GLU A 43 -7.71 -3.52 -2.69
N LEU A 44 -7.25 -2.38 -2.15
CA LEU A 44 -7.83 -1.07 -2.41
C LEU A 44 -7.27 -0.44 -3.69
N SER A 45 -8.13 0.34 -4.34
CA SER A 45 -7.72 1.21 -5.44
C SER A 45 -6.91 2.41 -4.94
N LEU A 46 -6.10 3.01 -5.82
CA LEU A 46 -5.32 4.20 -5.48
C LEU A 46 -6.18 5.35 -4.93
N TYR A 47 -7.40 5.52 -5.45
CA TYR A 47 -8.32 6.55 -4.98
C TYR A 47 -8.77 6.33 -3.53
N GLU A 48 -9.07 5.07 -3.17
CA GLU A 48 -9.45 4.72 -1.80
C GLU A 48 -8.28 4.89 -0.83
N LEU A 49 -7.08 4.48 -1.25
CA LEU A 49 -5.85 4.67 -0.48
C LEU A 49 -5.56 6.16 -0.24
N LEU A 50 -5.64 6.98 -1.29
CA LEU A 50 -5.48 8.44 -1.19
C LEU A 50 -6.50 9.06 -0.26
N LYS A 51 -7.77 8.65 -0.40
CA LYS A 51 -8.85 9.17 0.45
C LYS A 51 -8.55 8.91 1.93
N THR A 52 -8.23 7.67 2.29
CA THR A 52 -7.89 7.31 3.68
C THR A 52 -6.66 8.08 4.17
N HIS A 53 -5.63 8.19 3.34
CA HIS A 53 -4.41 8.95 3.68
C HIS A 53 -4.68 10.44 3.92
N THR A 54 -5.54 11.06 3.11
CA THR A 54 -5.91 12.48 3.27
C THR A 54 -6.91 12.74 4.41
N GLU A 55 -7.80 11.79 4.70
CA GLU A 55 -8.76 11.89 5.81
C GLU A 55 -8.03 11.82 7.17
N ASP A 56 -6.95 11.03 7.27
CA ASP A 56 -6.13 10.97 8.48
C ASP A 56 -5.36 12.29 8.73
N GLN A 57 -4.88 12.94 7.66
CA GLN A 57 -4.19 14.23 7.73
C GLN A 57 -5.08 15.44 8.05
N THR A 58 -6.41 15.30 7.98
CA THR A 58 -7.36 16.41 8.21
C THR A 58 -8.11 16.31 9.55
N ALA A 59 -7.78 15.34 10.40
CA ALA A 59 -8.34 15.20 11.74
C ALA A 59 -7.61 16.03 12.83
N GLU A 60 -7.13 17.23 12.47
CA GLU A 60 -6.55 18.23 13.40
C GLU A 60 -7.47 19.46 13.54
#